data_AF-A0A9D8J283-F1
#
_entry.id   AF-A0A9D8J283-F1
#
_cell.length_a   1.000
_cell.length_b   1.000
_cell.length_c   1.000
_cell.angle_alpha   90.00
_cell.angle_beta   90.00
_cell.angle_gamma   90.00
#
_symmetry.space_group_name_H-M   'P 1'
#
loop_
_entity.id
_entity.type
_entity.pdbx_description
1 polymer ?
#
loop_
_entity_poly.entity_id
_entity_poly.type
_entity_poly.pdbx_seq_one_letter_code
_entity_poly.pdbx_strand_id
1 'polypeptide(L)' 'MTETERVVINGLQGGFPICDRPFLEAGEKLGLSEDELIGVIRDLLDQGLLSRF' A
#
# COMPACT_ATOMS: atom_id res chain seq x y z
N MET A 1 3.94 12.08 -4.45
CA MET A 1 2.49 11.83 -4.53
C MET A 1 1.95 11.87 -5.94
N THR A 2 2.26 10.80 -6.65
CA THR A 2 1.59 10.24 -7.81
C THR A 2 0.17 9.75 -7.46
N GLU A 3 -0.60 9.42 -8.49
CA GLU A 3 -1.94 8.87 -8.32
C GLU A 3 -1.93 7.50 -7.60
N THR A 4 -0.96 6.65 -7.93
CA THR A 4 -0.76 5.34 -7.27
C THR A 4 -0.49 5.50 -5.77
N GLU A 5 0.39 6.43 -5.38
CA GLU A 5 0.66 6.73 -3.96
C GLU A 5 -0.62 7.14 -3.22
N ARG A 6 -1.47 7.98 -3.83
CA ARG A 6 -2.76 8.37 -3.23
C ARG A 6 -3.70 7.19 -3.07
N VAL A 7 -3.81 6.35 -4.09
CA VAL A 7 -4.67 5.16 -4.05
C VAL A 7 -4.21 4.23 -2.94
N VAL A 8 -2.90 3.99 -2.83
CA VAL A 8 -2.31 3.18 -1.77
C VAL A 8 -2.60 3.80 -0.40
N ILE A 9 -2.26 5.06 -0.15
CA ILE A 9 -2.53 5.71 1.14
C ILE A 9 -4.01 5.61 1.54
N ASN A 10 -4.94 5.92 0.63
CA ASN A 10 -6.38 5.81 0.92
C ASN A 10 -6.82 4.36 1.17
N GLY A 11 -6.28 3.41 0.40
CA GLY A 11 -6.56 1.99 0.58
C GLY A 11 -6.09 1.45 1.93
N LEU A 12 -4.94 1.93 2.41
CA LEU A 12 -4.33 1.50 3.65
C LEU A 12 -4.96 2.14 4.90
N GLN A 13 -5.58 3.32 4.75
CA GLN A 13 -6.37 3.94 5.83
C GLN A 13 -7.57 3.08 6.27
N GLY A 14 -8.09 2.20 5.41
CA GLY A 14 -9.17 1.27 5.72
C GLY A 14 -8.76 0.07 6.58
N GLY A 15 -7.46 -0.07 6.87
CA GLY A 15 -6.90 -1.22 7.57
C GLY A 15 -6.40 -2.31 6.62
N PHE A 16 -5.41 -3.07 7.09
CA PHE A 16 -4.79 -4.13 6.32
C PHE A 16 -5.60 -5.44 6.45
N PRO A 17 -5.86 -6.17 5.35
CA PRO A 17 -6.53 -7.46 5.44
C PRO A 17 -5.70 -8.42 6.30
N ILE A 18 -6.35 -9.21 7.17
CA ILE A 18 -5.68 -10.23 7.99
C ILE A 18 -5.86 -11.58 7.29
N CYS A 19 -4.94 -11.91 6.40
CA CYS A 19 -4.87 -13.18 5.67
C CYS A 19 -3.41 -13.58 5.46
N ASP A 20 -3.16 -14.78 4.89
CA ASP A 20 -1.80 -15.29 4.66
C ASP A 20 -0.93 -14.38 3.79
N ARG A 21 -1.52 -13.62 2.86
CA ARG A 21 -0.82 -12.68 1.98
C ARG A 21 -1.53 -11.33 1.90
N PRO A 22 -1.34 -10.48 2.91
CA PRO A 22 -2.15 -9.28 3.01
C PRO A 22 -1.71 -8.19 2.03
N PHE A 23 -0.45 -8.17 1.62
CA PHE A 23 0.06 -7.28 0.56
C PHE A 23 -0.46 -7.67 -0.82
N LEU A 24 -0.51 -8.96 -1.13
CA LEU A 24 -1.16 -9.46 -2.35
C LEU A 24 -2.63 -9.04 -2.39
N GLU A 25 -3.38 -9.32 -1.33
CA GLU A 25 -4.82 -9.04 -1.31
C GLU A 25 -5.13 -7.54 -1.30
N ALA A 26 -4.33 -6.74 -0.58
CA ALA A 26 -4.43 -5.28 -0.65
C ALA A 26 -4.05 -4.76 -2.04
N GLY A 27 -3.02 -5.32 -2.67
CA GLY A 27 -2.60 -5.00 -4.03
C GLY A 27 -3.72 -5.26 -5.01
N GLU A 28 -4.29 -6.46 -5.01
CA GLU A 28 -5.40 -6.83 -5.89
C GLU A 28 -6.63 -5.93 -5.71
N LYS A 29 -6.97 -5.56 -4.46
CA LYS A 29 -8.04 -4.60 -4.17
C LYS A 29 -7.77 -3.21 -4.74
N LEU A 30 -6.50 -2.83 -4.86
CA LEU A 30 -6.04 -1.55 -5.39
C LEU A 30 -5.68 -1.61 -6.89
N GLY A 31 -5.80 -2.79 -7.52
CA GLY A 31 -5.40 -3.01 -8.91
C GLY A 31 -3.88 -3.05 -9.13
N LEU A 32 -3.12 -3.31 -8.08
CA LEU A 32 -1.65 -3.37 -8.07
C LEU A 32 -1.17 -4.80 -7.84
N SER A 33 0.03 -5.12 -8.34
CA SER A 33 0.71 -6.35 -7.95
C SER A 33 1.28 -6.20 -6.53
N GLU A 34 1.54 -7.33 -5.86
CA GLU A 34 2.17 -7.35 -4.53
C GLU A 34 3.48 -6.56 -4.51
N ASP A 35 4.34 -6.77 -5.52
CA ASP A 35 5.65 -6.11 -5.61
C ASP A 35 5.52 -4.58 -5.80
N GLU A 36 4.57 -4.15 -6.64
CA GLU A 36 4.27 -2.73 -6.84
C GLU A 36 3.77 -2.07 -5.56
N LEU A 37 2.84 -2.72 -4.85
CA LEU A 37 2.33 -2.21 -3.58
C LEU A 37 3.46 -2.07 -2.55
N ILE A 38 4.31 -3.09 -2.42
CA ILE A 38 5.44 -3.08 -1.49
C ILE A 38 6.44 -1.97 -1.86
N GLY A 39 6.73 -1.81 -3.16
CA GLY A 39 7.59 -0.74 -3.66
C GLY A 39 7.07 0.64 -3.30
N VAL A 40 5.78 0.90 -3.54
CA VAL A 40 5.12 2.16 -3.20
C VAL A 40 5.11 2.40 -1.69
N ILE A 41 4.76 1.38 -0.88
CA ILE A 41 4.78 1.50 0.59
C ILE A 41 6.20 1.85 1.08
N ARG A 42 7.24 1.23 0.52
CA ARG A 42 8.63 1.54 0.84
C ARG A 42 8.99 2.98 0.51
N ASP A 43 8.64 3.46 -0.69
CA ASP A 43 8.89 4.84 -1.11
C ASP A 43 8.18 5.85 -0.18
N LEU A 44 6.93 5.56 0.18
CA LEU A 44 6.14 6.39 1.09
C LEU A 44 6.71 6.42 2.53
N LEU A 45 7.27 5.30 3.00
CA LEU A 45 7.98 5.23 4.28
C LEU A 45 9.27 6.04 4.24
N ASP A 46 10.05 5.93 3.15
CA ASP A 46 11.30 6.67 2.96
C ASP A 46 11.06 8.19 2.89
N GLN A 47 9.97 8.59 2.22
CA GLN A 47 9.52 9.98 2.15
C GLN A 47 8.90 10.50 3.47
N GLY A 48 8.69 9.64 4.47
CA GLY A 48 8.03 9.99 5.73
C GLY A 48 6.53 10.31 5.59
N LEU A 49 5.92 10.02 4.45
CA LEU A 49 4.49 10.17 4.21
C LEU A 49 3.67 9.09 4.93
N LEU A 50 4.28 7.93 5.13
CA LEU A 50 3.76 6.87 5.98
C LEU A 50 4.53 6.87 7.31
N SER A 51 3.83 7.18 8.41
CA SER A 51 4.46 7.32 9.74
C SER A 51 4.14 6.17 10.70
N ARG A 52 3.11 5.37 10.42
CA ARG A 52 2.80 4.17 11.18
C ARG A 52 2.05 3.14 10.33
N PHE A 53 2.59 1.93 10.34
CA PHE A 53 1.97 0.67 9.90
C PHE A 53 1.94 -0.28 11.10
#